data_AF-W1DHC5-F1
#
_entry.id   AF-W1DHC5-F1
#
_cell.length_a   1.000
_cell.length_b   1.000
_cell.length_c   1.000
_cell.angle_alpha   90.00
_cell.angle_beta   90.00
_cell.angle_gamma   90.00
#
_symmetry.space_group_name_H-M   'P 1'
#
loop_
_entity.id
_entity.type
_entity.pdbx_description
1 polymer ?
#
loop_
_entity_poly.entity_id
_entity_poly.type
_entity_poly.pdbx_seq_one_letter_code
_entity_poly.pdbx_strand_id
1 'polypeptide(L)'
;MRKNAKEAIYHIEGDPDHPVSRGALCPKGAGLLDYVHSENRLRYPQYRAPGSDKWQRISWDEAFNRIARLMKADRDANFIEKNEQGVTVNRWLSTGMLCASAASNETGMLTQNLCDRWVCWR
;
A
#
# COMPACT_ATOMS: atom_id res chain seq x y z
N MET A 1 -1.76 29.15 -14.75
CA MET A 1 -2.26 28.45 -13.55
C MET A 1 -2.24 29.40 -12.35
N ARG A 2 -3.34 29.52 -11.61
CA ARG A 2 -3.38 30.29 -10.35
C ARG A 2 -2.57 29.52 -9.29
N LYS A 3 -1.52 30.11 -8.75
CA LYS A 3 -0.58 29.48 -7.78
C LYS A 3 -1.22 29.01 -6.45
N ASN A 4 -2.48 29.36 -6.18
CA ASN A 4 -3.20 29.08 -4.93
C ASN A 4 -4.50 28.28 -5.11
N ALA A 5 -4.76 27.74 -6.31
CA ALA A 5 -5.94 26.90 -6.53
C ALA A 5 -5.61 25.44 -6.21
N LYS A 6 -6.47 24.77 -5.42
CA LYS A 6 -6.36 23.33 -5.21
C LYS A 6 -6.89 22.61 -6.45
N GLU A 7 -6.07 21.73 -7.01
CA GLU A 7 -6.43 20.96 -8.20
C GLU A 7 -7.54 19.96 -7.89
N ALA A 8 -8.51 19.86 -8.79
CA ALA A 8 -9.63 18.93 -8.71
C ALA A 8 -9.98 18.46 -10.13
N ILE A 9 -9.94 17.14 -10.34
CA ILE A 9 -10.26 16.50 -11.62
C ILE A 9 -11.78 16.49 -11.76
N TYR A 10 -12.34 17.05 -12.83
CA TYR A 10 -13.80 17.02 -13.06
C TYR A 10 -14.20 16.30 -14.36
N HIS A 11 -13.22 15.93 -15.18
CA HIS A 11 -13.43 15.20 -16.42
C HIS A 11 -12.19 14.37 -16.75
N ILE A 12 -12.40 13.21 -17.39
CA ILE A 12 -11.35 12.30 -17.87
C ILE A 12 -11.81 11.75 -19.22
N GLU A 13 -10.93 11.82 -20.22
CA GLU A 13 -11.15 11.26 -21.56
C GLU A 13 -9.88 10.57 -22.07
N GLY A 14 -9.97 9.88 -23.21
CA GLY A 14 -8.84 9.16 -23.79
C GLY A 14 -7.89 10.08 -24.54
N ASP A 15 -6.59 9.76 -24.49
CA ASP A 15 -5.56 10.45 -25.27
C ASP A 15 -5.62 10.03 -26.75
N PRO A 16 -5.90 10.96 -27.69
CA PRO A 16 -5.99 10.64 -29.12
C PRO A 16 -4.64 10.29 -29.75
N ASP A 17 -3.53 10.77 -29.19
CA ASP A 17 -2.18 10.55 -29.73
C ASP A 17 -1.58 9.21 -29.27
N HIS A 18 -2.20 8.54 -28.29
CA HIS A 18 -1.72 7.26 -27.79
C HIS A 18 -1.90 6.14 -28.84
N PRO A 19 -0.83 5.44 -29.28
CA PRO A 19 -0.86 4.59 -30.47
C PRO A 19 -1.73 3.34 -30.33
N VAL A 20 -1.93 2.86 -29.10
CA VAL A 20 -2.70 1.64 -28.80
C VAL A 20 -4.19 1.93 -28.70
N SER A 21 -4.56 2.99 -27.96
CA SER A 21 -5.97 3.30 -27.66
C SER A 21 -6.57 4.27 -28.66
N ARG A 22 -5.77 5.18 -29.25
CA ARG A 22 -6.21 6.21 -30.20
C ARG A 22 -7.45 6.97 -29.69
N GLY A 23 -7.42 7.35 -28.40
CA GLY A 23 -8.53 8.03 -27.72
C GLY A 23 -9.66 7.13 -27.20
N ALA A 24 -9.70 5.84 -27.54
CA ALA A 24 -10.76 4.94 -27.07
C ALA A 24 -10.59 4.54 -25.60
N LEU A 25 -11.70 4.58 -24.84
CA LEU A 25 -11.79 4.06 -23.48
C LEU A 25 -12.96 3.06 -23.36
N CYS A 26 -12.71 1.90 -22.75
CA CYS A 26 -13.78 0.97 -22.35
C CYS A 26 -14.58 1.54 -21.16
N PRO A 27 -15.74 0.97 -20.76
CA PRO A 27 -16.58 1.57 -19.71
C PRO A 27 -15.87 1.72 -18.36
N LYS A 28 -14.90 0.84 -18.06
CA LYS A 28 -14.08 0.97 -16.84
C LYS A 28 -13.15 2.18 -16.87
N GLY A 29 -12.58 2.49 -18.04
CA GLY A 29 -11.68 3.64 -18.22
C GLY A 29 -12.46 4.95 -18.29
N ALA A 30 -13.58 4.96 -19.02
CA ALA A 30 -14.45 6.13 -19.12
C ALA A 30 -15.09 6.52 -17.78
N GLY A 31 -15.31 5.56 -16.88
CA GLY A 31 -15.85 5.77 -15.53
C GLY A 31 -14.81 6.13 -14.45
N LEU A 32 -13.55 6.43 -14.80
CA LEU A 32 -12.50 6.71 -13.80
C LEU A 32 -12.83 7.91 -12.89
N LEU A 33 -13.60 8.89 -13.37
CA LEU A 33 -14.00 10.04 -12.57
C LEU A 33 -14.78 9.63 -11.32
N ASP A 34 -15.72 8.70 -11.47
CA ASP A 34 -16.55 8.19 -10.37
C ASP A 34 -15.73 7.39 -9.35
N TYR A 35 -14.68 6.71 -9.81
CA TYR A 35 -13.74 6.05 -8.91
C TYR A 35 -12.93 7.07 -8.11
N VAL A 36 -12.34 8.08 -8.76
CA VAL A 36 -11.55 9.12 -8.10
C VAL A 36 -12.38 9.91 -7.09
N HIS A 37 -13.65 10.17 -7.39
CA HIS A 37 -14.59 10.91 -6.55
C HIS A 37 -15.54 10.02 -5.73
N SER A 38 -15.31 8.72 -5.66
CA SER A 38 -16.17 7.82 -4.92
C SER A 38 -16.35 8.28 -3.47
N GLU A 39 -17.59 8.29 -2.99
CA GLU A 39 -17.92 8.60 -1.58
C GLU A 39 -17.24 7.63 -0.60
N ASN A 40 -16.89 6.43 -1.07
CA ASN A 40 -16.22 5.40 -0.29
C ASN A 40 -14.69 5.57 -0.24
N ARG A 41 -14.11 6.63 -0.83
CA ARG A 41 -12.67 6.86 -0.79
C ARG A 41 -12.20 7.04 0.66
N LEU A 42 -11.19 6.26 1.07
CA LEU A 42 -10.59 6.38 2.39
C LEU A 42 -9.99 7.79 2.58
N ARG A 43 -10.36 8.44 3.69
CA ARG A 43 -9.93 9.82 4.01
C ARG A 43 -8.88 9.88 5.12
N TYR A 44 -8.89 8.93 6.05
CA TYR A 44 -8.04 8.94 7.24
C TYR A 44 -7.61 7.51 7.64
N PRO A 45 -6.46 7.36 8.32
CA PRO A 45 -6.11 6.13 9.03
C PRO A 45 -7.18 5.78 10.07
N GLN A 46 -7.50 4.49 10.14
CA GLN A 46 -8.54 3.95 11.01
C GLN A 46 -8.03 2.69 11.71
N TYR A 47 -8.44 2.50 12.96
CA TYR A 47 -8.07 1.36 13.81
C TYR A 47 -9.32 0.64 14.30
N ARG A 48 -9.26 -0.69 14.32
CA ARG A 48 -10.27 -1.56 14.91
C ARG A 48 -9.62 -2.35 16.04
N ALA A 49 -10.09 -2.14 17.26
CA ALA A 49 -9.59 -2.88 18.42
C ALA A 49 -10.02 -4.36 18.39
N PRO A 50 -9.27 -5.28 19.01
CA PRO A 50 -9.71 -6.66 19.19
C PRO A 50 -11.09 -6.72 19.85
N GLY A 51 -12.02 -7.48 19.26
CA GLY A 51 -13.39 -7.58 19.73
C GLY A 51 -14.31 -6.39 19.40
N SER A 52 -13.80 -5.31 18.80
CA SER A 52 -14.62 -4.17 18.38
C SER A 52 -15.42 -4.48 17.10
N ASP A 53 -16.60 -3.90 16.96
CA ASP A 53 -17.43 -3.85 15.75
C ASP A 53 -17.27 -2.54 14.96
N LYS A 54 -16.50 -1.57 15.47
CA LYS A 54 -16.37 -0.22 14.91
C LYS A 54 -14.93 0.19 14.63
N TRP A 55 -14.80 1.11 13.68
CA TRP A 55 -13.56 1.80 13.33
C TRP A 55 -13.43 3.11 14.11
N GLN A 56 -12.22 3.37 14.60
CA GLN A 56 -11.83 4.64 15.22
C GLN A 56 -10.79 5.33 14.33
N ARG A 57 -11.00 6.61 14.02
CA ARG A 57 -9.99 7.43 13.34
C ARG A 57 -8.77 7.64 14.25
N ILE A 58 -7.58 7.48 13.69
CA ILE A 58 -6.30 7.73 14.37
C ILE A 58 -5.40 8.65 13.53
N SER A 59 -4.31 9.14 14.11
CA SER A 59 -3.29 9.90 13.37
C SER A 59 -2.36 8.95 12.58
N TRP A 60 -1.64 9.51 11.60
CA TRP A 60 -0.61 8.75 10.87
C TRP A 60 0.53 8.29 11.79
N ASP A 61 1.01 9.15 12.69
CA ASP A 61 2.06 8.79 13.65
C ASP A 61 1.63 7.66 14.58
N GLU A 62 0.38 7.70 15.05
CA GLU A 62 -0.16 6.62 15.88
C GLU A 62 -0.24 5.30 15.08
N ALA A 63 -0.68 5.35 13.82
CA ALA A 63 -0.76 4.18 12.96
C ALA A 63 0.62 3.55 12.74
N PHE A 64 1.62 4.35 12.35
CA PHE A 64 2.97 3.88 12.09
C PHE A 64 3.63 3.29 13.35
N ASN A 65 3.53 3.98 14.48
CA ASN A 65 4.12 3.50 15.74
C ASN A 65 3.49 2.19 16.21
N ARG A 66 2.17 2.05 16.11
CA ARG A 66 1.47 0.81 16.48
C ARG A 66 1.89 -0.37 15.60
N ILE A 67 1.91 -0.17 14.27
CA ILE A 67 2.28 -1.21 13.30
C ILE A 67 3.74 -1.63 13.51
N ALA A 68 4.67 -0.67 13.58
CA ALA A 68 6.09 -0.95 13.76
C ALA A 68 6.37 -1.72 15.06
N ARG A 69 5.70 -1.38 16.17
CA ARG A 69 5.85 -2.08 17.45
C ARG A 69 5.41 -3.54 17.36
N LEU A 70 4.26 -3.80 16.72
CA LEU A 70 3.74 -5.16 16.55
C LEU A 70 4.64 -6.00 15.63
N MET A 71 5.07 -5.41 14.50
CA MET A 71 5.99 -6.06 13.57
C MET A 71 7.31 -6.42 14.25
N LYS A 72 7.90 -5.50 15.02
CA LYS A 72 9.15 -5.75 15.75
C LYS A 72 8.99 -6.86 16.77
N ALA A 73 7.90 -6.84 17.55
CA ALA A 73 7.64 -7.85 18.57
C ALA A 73 7.50 -9.25 17.96
N ASP A 74 6.75 -9.40 16.85
CA ASP A 74 6.58 -10.69 16.17
C ASP A 74 7.86 -11.16 15.50
N ARG A 75 8.58 -10.26 14.83
CA ARG A 75 9.85 -10.59 14.19
C ARG A 75 10.87 -11.07 15.20
N ASP A 76 11.09 -10.34 16.29
CA ASP A 76 12.08 -10.71 17.30
C ASP A 76 11.77 -12.07 17.95
N ALA A 77 10.48 -12.43 18.06
CA ALA A 77 10.05 -13.72 18.61
C ALA A 77 10.22 -14.90 17.63
N ASN A 78 10.05 -14.66 16.33
CA ASN A 78 9.88 -15.72 15.32
C ASN A 78 10.95 -15.71 14.22
N PHE A 79 12.01 -14.91 14.35
CA PHE A 79 13.06 -14.81 13.34
C PHE A 79 13.91 -16.08 13.27
N ILE A 80 14.11 -16.59 12.06
CA ILE A 80 14.94 -17.78 11.80
C ILE A 80 16.25 -17.32 11.20
N GLU A 81 17.29 -17.21 12.03
CA GLU A 81 18.65 -16.88 11.58
C GLU A 81 19.26 -18.05 10.82
N LYS A 82 19.20 -19.26 11.39
CA LYS A 82 19.75 -20.49 10.80
C LYS A 82 18.67 -21.57 10.70
N ASN A 83 18.76 -22.39 9.65
CA ASN A 83 17.91 -23.58 9.51
C ASN A 83 18.44 -24.77 10.34
N GLU A 84 17.74 -25.90 10.30
CA GLU A 84 18.10 -27.14 11.01
C GLU A 84 19.47 -27.69 10.60
N GLN A 85 19.95 -27.37 9.40
CA GLN A 85 21.27 -27.77 8.90
C GLN A 85 22.38 -26.76 9.25
N GLY A 86 22.07 -25.72 10.02
CA GLY A 86 23.03 -24.69 10.43
C GLY A 86 23.34 -23.63 9.37
N VAL A 87 22.64 -23.64 8.23
CA VAL A 87 22.79 -22.65 7.15
C VAL A 87 22.06 -21.36 7.53
N THR A 88 22.74 -20.22 7.40
CA THR A 88 22.11 -18.90 7.59
C THR A 88 21.08 -18.65 6.49
N VAL A 89 19.84 -18.40 6.90
CA VAL A 89 18.70 -18.18 6.00
C VAL A 89 17.99 -16.85 6.22
N ASN A 90 18.16 -16.22 7.39
CA ASN A 90 17.61 -14.91 7.75
C ASN A 90 16.19 -14.67 7.24
N ARG A 91 15.23 -15.51 7.67
CA ARG A 91 13.85 -15.46 7.20
C ARG A 91 12.83 -15.29 8.32
N TRP A 92 11.74 -14.61 8.00
CA TRP A 92 10.62 -14.36 8.90
C TRP A 92 9.35 -14.86 8.21
N LEU A 93 8.65 -15.81 8.84
CA LEU A 93 7.55 -16.55 8.22
C LEU A 93 6.20 -16.38 8.93
N SER A 94 6.17 -15.77 10.12
CA SER A 94 4.94 -15.56 10.89
C SER A 94 4.12 -14.35 10.44
N THR A 95 4.72 -13.44 9.66
CA THR A 95 4.06 -12.30 9.03
C THR A 95 4.34 -12.30 7.52
N GLY A 96 3.29 -12.16 6.71
CA GLY A 96 3.37 -12.12 5.25
C GLY A 96 2.75 -10.84 4.67
N MET A 97 2.97 -10.61 3.37
CA MET A 97 2.47 -9.43 2.66
C MET A 97 1.77 -9.82 1.36
N LEU A 98 0.70 -9.10 1.02
CA LEU A 98 0.06 -9.10 -0.29
C LEU A 98 0.37 -7.77 -0.98
N CYS A 99 0.97 -7.83 -2.17
CA CYS A 99 1.46 -6.67 -2.89
C CYS A 99 0.45 -6.17 -3.94
N ALA A 100 0.45 -4.86 -4.22
CA ALA A 100 -0.52 -4.24 -5.12
C ALA A 100 0.01 -4.16 -6.57
N SER A 101 -0.46 -5.06 -7.45
CA SER A 101 -0.12 -5.04 -8.89
C SER A 101 -0.62 -3.80 -9.63
N ALA A 102 -1.63 -3.12 -9.08
CA ALA A 102 -2.20 -1.89 -9.64
C ALA A 102 -1.46 -0.62 -9.21
N ALA A 103 -0.45 -0.73 -8.34
CA ALA A 103 0.40 0.40 -7.97
C ALA A 103 1.55 0.58 -8.98
N SER A 104 2.28 1.69 -8.86
CA SER A 104 3.44 1.99 -9.71
C SER A 104 4.59 0.99 -9.53
N ASN A 105 5.47 0.89 -10.53
CA ASN A 105 6.69 0.07 -10.44
C ASN A 105 7.61 0.52 -9.31
N GLU A 106 7.68 1.83 -9.06
CA GLU A 106 8.47 2.44 -8.00
C GLU A 106 7.94 1.99 -6.63
N THR A 107 6.61 1.97 -6.45
CA THR A 107 5.98 1.41 -5.26
C THR A 107 6.28 -0.08 -5.11
N GLY A 108 6.25 -0.83 -6.21
CA GLY A 108 6.63 -2.25 -6.23
C GLY A 108 8.06 -2.47 -5.74
N MET A 109 9.02 -1.69 -6.26
CA MET A 109 10.42 -1.76 -5.86
C MET A 109 10.63 -1.37 -4.40
N LEU A 110 9.94 -0.33 -3.91
CA LEU A 110 9.98 0.02 -2.49
C LEU A 110 9.43 -1.09 -1.60
N THR A 111 8.37 -1.76 -2.04
CA THR A 111 7.77 -2.89 -1.33
C THR A 111 8.74 -4.08 -1.28
N GLN A 112 9.38 -4.40 -2.39
CA GLN A 112 10.41 -5.45 -2.45
C GLN A 112 11.56 -5.16 -1.49
N ASN A 113 12.12 -3.95 -1.55
CA ASN A 113 13.22 -3.55 -0.65
C ASN A 113 12.82 -3.56 0.83
N LEU A 114 11.57 -3.17 1.14
CA LEU A 114 11.03 -3.22 2.49
C LEU A 114 10.99 -4.68 2.98
N CYS A 115 10.43 -5.59 2.18
CA CYS A 115 10.42 -7.02 2.49
C CYS A 115 11.84 -7.56 2.69
N ASP A 116 12.76 -7.28 1.78
CA ASP A 116 14.11 -7.82 1.83
C ASP A 116 14.90 -7.30 3.03
N ARG A 117 14.77 -6.03 3.39
CA ARG A 117 15.46 -5.46 4.56
C ARG A 117 14.85 -5.89 5.87
N TRP A 118 13.53 -5.94 5.97
CA TRP A 118 12.88 -6.35 7.22
C TRP A 118 12.97 -7.86 7.43
N VAL A 119 13.07 -8.65 6.38
CA VAL A 119 13.25 -10.11 6.51
C VAL A 119 14.73 -10.42 6.68
N CYS A 120 15.61 -10.06 5.74
CA CYS A 120 16.95 -10.64 5.67
C CYS A 120 18.06 -9.96 6.47
N TRP A 121 17.88 -8.72 6.96
CA TRP A 121 18.99 -7.94 7.50
C TRP A 121 18.93 -7.74 9.02
N ARG A 122 19.85 -8.41 9.72
CA ARG A 122 20.64 -7.87 10.84
C ARG A 122 22.09 -8.33 10.69
#